data_AF-A0A351L5J0-F1
#
_entry.id   AF-A0A351L5J0-F1
#
_cell.length_a   1.000
_cell.length_b   1.000
_cell.length_c   1.000
_cell.angle_alpha   90.00
_cell.angle_beta   90.00
_cell.angle_gamma   90.00
#
_symmetry.space_group_name_H-M   'P 1'
#
loop_
_entity.id
_entity.type
_entity.pdbx_description
1 polymer ?
#
loop_
_entity_poly.entity_id
_entity_poly.type
_entity_poly.pdbx_seq_one_letter_code
_entity_poly.pdbx_strand_id
1 'polypeptide(L)'
;MILNEVEEQAKRLLQTLLSVPFESCALITREFRDLPLSPGLYAVKHREHGLLYIGKAKKLRERFRGGHKACTWSWLDDYDHRDIAIA
;
A
#
# COMPACT_ATOMS: atom_id res chain seq x y z
N MET A 1 5.14 -25.04 -17.11
CA MET A 1 5.99 -24.94 -15.90
C MET A 1 6.19 -23.50 -15.39
N ILE A 2 6.01 -22.45 -16.21
CA ILE A 2 6.23 -21.03 -15.82
C ILE A 2 5.20 -20.49 -14.81
N LEU A 3 3.94 -20.96 -14.86
CA LEU A 3 2.86 -20.47 -13.98
C LEU A 3 3.16 -20.69 -12.49
N ASN A 4 3.76 -21.83 -12.12
CA ASN A 4 4.12 -22.11 -10.72
C ASN A 4 5.17 -21.14 -10.19
N GLU A 5 6.18 -20.77 -11.00
CA GLU A 5 7.23 -19.85 -10.55
C GLU A 5 6.69 -18.44 -10.32
N VAL A 6 5.84 -17.96 -11.23
CA VAL A 6 5.20 -16.64 -11.09
C VAL A 6 4.25 -16.62 -9.91
N GLU A 7 3.46 -17.68 -9.71
CA GLU A 7 2.55 -17.80 -8.58
C GLU A 7 3.31 -17.83 -7.25
N GLU A 8 4.40 -18.58 -7.15
CA GLU A 8 5.24 -18.63 -5.96
C GLU A 8 5.92 -17.28 -5.67
N GLN A 9 6.37 -16.57 -6.70
CA GLN A 9 6.88 -15.21 -6.54
C GLN A 9 5.79 -14.24 -6.05
N ALA A 10 4.58 -14.32 -6.62
CA ALA A 10 3.46 -13.49 -6.20
C ALA A 10 3.07 -13.77 -4.73
N LYS A 11 3.02 -15.05 -4.32
CA LYS A 11 2.79 -15.43 -2.92
C LYS A 11 3.86 -14.88 -1.99
N ARG A 12 5.14 -14.97 -2.35
CA ARG A 12 6.24 -14.38 -1.55
C ARG A 12 6.09 -12.88 -1.39
N LEU A 13 5.80 -12.16 -2.48
CA LEU A 13 5.58 -10.71 -2.44
C LEU A 13 4.37 -10.34 -1.58
N LEU A 14 3.27 -11.09 -1.71
CA LEU A 14 2.09 -10.90 -0.87
C LEU A 14 2.42 -11.13 0.62
N GLN A 15 3.13 -12.21 0.94
CA GLN A 15 3.54 -12.51 2.32
C GLN A 15 4.45 -11.42 2.89
N THR A 16 5.39 -10.90 2.10
CA THR A 16 6.22 -9.76 2.50
C THR A 16 5.36 -8.56 2.88
N LEU A 17 4.42 -8.14 2.03
CA LEU A 17 3.53 -7.01 2.30
C LEU A 17 2.59 -7.23 3.51
N LEU A 18 2.10 -8.46 3.69
CA LEU A 18 1.25 -8.82 4.82
C LEU A 18 2.02 -8.83 6.15
N SER A 19 3.27 -9.29 6.14
CA SER A 19 4.12 -9.43 7.33
C SER A 19 4.60 -8.10 7.93
N VAL A 20 4.55 -6.99 7.18
CA VAL A 20 4.91 -5.67 7.71
C VAL A 20 3.93 -5.25 8.81
N PRO A 21 4.35 -5.07 10.07
CA PRO A 21 3.44 -4.61 11.13
C PRO A 21 2.86 -3.23 10.80
N PHE A 22 1.62 -2.95 11.22
CA PHE A 22 0.96 -1.69 10.93
C PHE A 22 1.79 -0.49 11.41
N GLU A 23 2.42 -0.63 12.58
CA GLU A 23 3.25 0.39 13.24
C GLU A 23 4.53 0.71 12.46
N SER A 24 4.93 -0.18 11.54
CA SER A 24 6.09 0.00 10.65
C SER A 24 5.71 0.54 9.27
N CYS A 25 4.41 0.72 9.00
CA CYS A 25 3.92 1.23 7.73
C CYS A 25 3.98 2.76 7.67
N ALA A 26 4.04 3.32 6.46
CA ALA A 26 3.98 4.75 6.25
C ALA A 26 2.55 5.28 6.50
N LEU A 27 2.43 6.24 7.41
CA LEU A 27 1.15 6.85 7.75
C LEU A 27 0.61 7.74 6.62
N ILE A 28 -0.72 7.90 6.62
CA ILE A 28 -1.38 8.81 5.69
C ILE A 28 -1.06 10.26 6.10
N THR A 29 -0.30 10.94 5.24
CA THR A 29 0.09 12.35 5.39
C THR A 29 -0.13 13.09 4.08
N ARG A 30 -0.15 14.42 4.09
CA ARG A 30 -0.36 15.20 2.87
C ARG A 30 0.77 15.04 1.85
N GLU A 31 2.01 14.87 2.32
CA GLU A 31 3.21 14.80 1.48
C GLU A 31 3.76 13.39 1.27
N PHE A 32 3.36 12.40 2.08
CA PHE A 32 3.83 11.02 2.03
C PHE A 32 5.37 10.90 1.98
N ARG A 33 6.07 11.66 2.84
CA ARG A 33 7.54 11.75 2.81
C ARG A 33 8.22 10.42 3.09
N ASP A 34 7.57 9.57 3.87
CA ASP A 34 8.08 8.24 4.26
C ASP A 34 7.99 7.22 3.11
N LEU A 35 7.24 7.52 2.05
CA LEU A 35 7.23 6.70 0.84
C LEU A 35 8.39 7.07 -0.09
N PRO A 36 8.99 6.09 -0.78
CA PRO A 36 10.10 6.34 -1.70
C PRO A 36 9.61 6.93 -3.03
N LEU A 37 10.51 7.67 -3.71
CA LEU A 37 10.33 8.17 -5.07
C LEU A 37 10.81 7.15 -6.13
N SER A 38 10.56 5.87 -5.91
CA SER A 38 10.97 4.76 -6.77
C SER A 38 9.78 3.89 -7.19
N PRO A 39 9.94 3.05 -8.23
CA PRO A 39 8.96 2.04 -8.58
C PRO A 39 8.81 1.00 -7.48
N GLY A 40 7.60 0.47 -7.30
CA GLY A 40 7.36 -0.57 -6.31
C GLY A 40 5.91 -1.06 -6.27
N LEU A 41 5.74 -2.16 -5.52
CA LEU A 41 4.44 -2.60 -5.02
C LEU A 41 4.17 -1.92 -3.68
N TYR A 42 2.91 -1.78 -3.32
CA TYR A 42 2.48 -1.28 -2.01
C TYR A 42 1.20 -1.98 -1.58
N ALA A 43 1.01 -2.05 -0.27
CA ALA A 43 -0.25 -2.47 0.35
C ALA A 43 -0.85 -1.35 1.18
N VAL A 44 -2.14 -1.10 1.02
CA VAL A 44 -2.93 -0.28 1.96
C VAL A 44 -3.48 -1.23 3.01
N LYS A 45 -3.30 -0.90 4.29
CA LYS A 45 -3.68 -1.73 5.42
C LYS A 45 -4.56 -0.94 6.39
N HIS A 46 -5.58 -1.58 6.94
CA HIS A 46 -6.28 -1.13 8.13
C HIS A 46 -5.62 -1.73 9.37
N ARG A 47 -5.61 -1.00 10.49
CA ARG A 47 -5.06 -1.48 11.76
C ARG A 47 -5.70 -2.79 12.22
N GLU A 48 -7.02 -2.90 12.10
CA GLU A 48 -7.78 -4.07 12.59
C GLU A 48 -8.26 -5.00 11.48
N HIS A 49 -8.52 -4.46 10.28
CA HIS A 49 -9.09 -5.24 9.17
C HIS A 49 -8.01 -5.83 8.25
N GLY A 50 -6.74 -5.52 8.51
CA GLY A 50 -5.61 -6.05 7.76
C GLY A 50 -5.52 -5.47 6.34
N LEU A 51 -5.25 -6.31 5.36
CA LEU A 51 -5.01 -5.87 3.98
C LEU A 51 -6.29 -5.37 3.31
N LEU A 52 -6.24 -4.14 2.82
CA LEU A 52 -7.35 -3.47 2.17
C LEU A 52 -7.19 -3.41 0.64
N TYR A 53 -5.97 -3.16 0.16
CA TYR A 53 -5.69 -3.02 -1.27
C TYR A 53 -4.21 -3.27 -1.57
N ILE A 54 -3.91 -3.84 -2.74
CA ILE A 54 -2.55 -3.94 -3.28
C ILE A 54 -2.45 -3.20 -4.60
N GLY A 55 -1.38 -2.43 -4.77
CA GLY A 55 -1.12 -1.75 -6.03
C GLY A 55 0.35 -1.73 -6.40
N LYS A 56 0.59 -1.15 -7.58
CA LYS A 56 1.94 -0.84 -8.09
C LYS A 56 2.02 0.59 -8.58
N ALA A 57 3.21 1.18 -8.53
CA ALA A 57 3.47 2.48 -9.11
C ALA A 57 4.88 2.55 -9.70
N LYS A 58 5.08 3.44 -10.68
CA LYS A 58 6.42 3.82 -11.16
C LYS A 58 7.16 4.72 -10.16
N LYS A 59 6.41 5.43 -9.32
CA LYS A 59 6.92 6.29 -8.25
C LYS A 59 5.92 6.26 -7.10
N LEU A 60 6.25 5.55 -6.02
CA LEU A 60 5.33 5.29 -4.91
C LEU A 60 4.82 6.58 -4.27
N ARG A 61 5.70 7.52 -3.90
CA ARG A 61 5.27 8.81 -3.32
C ARG A 61 4.33 9.61 -4.22
N GLU A 62 4.66 9.74 -5.50
CA GLU A 62 3.82 10.48 -6.47
C GLU A 62 2.46 9.80 -6.69
N ARG A 63 2.37 8.48 -6.51
CA ARG A 63 1.10 7.75 -6.59
C ARG A 63 0.11 8.20 -5.51
N PHE A 64 0.56 8.77 -4.40
CA PHE A 64 -0.33 9.24 -3.32
C PHE A 64 -0.38 10.77 -3.19
N ARG A 65 0.66 11.48 -3.65
CA ARG A 65 0.72 12.95 -3.58
C ARG A 65 -0.28 13.61 -4.53
N GLY A 66 -0.87 14.73 -4.11
CA GLY A 66 -1.51 15.69 -5.02
C GLY A 66 -2.94 15.35 -5.48
N GLY A 67 -3.69 14.52 -4.74
CA GLY A 67 -5.14 14.45 -4.89
C GLY A 67 -5.69 13.82 -6.19
N HIS A 68 -4.85 13.34 -7.11
CA HIS A 68 -5.24 12.66 -8.37
C HIS A 68 -6.04 11.34 -8.19
N LYS A 69 -6.55 11.06 -6.99
CA LYS A 69 -7.19 9.82 -6.57
C LYS A 69 -8.40 10.06 -5.66
N ALA A 70 -9.31 10.95 -6.03
CA ALA A 70 -10.59 11.09 -5.34
C ALA A 70 -11.27 9.73 -5.04
N CYS A 71 -11.07 8.69 -5.87
CA CYS A 71 -11.56 7.33 -5.61
C CYS A 71 -10.82 6.53 -4.53
N THR A 72 -9.51 6.72 -4.33
CA THR A 72 -8.81 6.05 -3.21
C THR A 72 -9.18 6.75 -1.91
N TRP A 73 -9.30 8.08 -1.94
CA TRP A 73 -9.73 8.86 -0.79
C TRP A 73 -11.19 8.64 -0.44
N SER A 74 -12.12 8.58 -1.40
CA SER A 74 -13.53 8.32 -1.11
C SER A 74 -13.78 6.98 -0.41
N TRP A 75 -12.92 5.99 -0.66
CA TRP A 75 -12.98 4.71 0.04
C TRP A 75 -12.26 4.74 1.39
N LEU A 76 -11.21 5.55 1.52
CA LEU A 76 -10.59 5.83 2.80
C LEU A 76 -11.41 6.79 3.67
N ASP A 77 -12.32 7.59 3.11
CA ASP A 77 -13.16 8.56 3.83
C ASP A 77 -14.15 7.85 4.76
N ASP A 78 -14.53 6.61 4.44
CA ASP A 78 -15.32 5.75 5.32
C ASP A 78 -14.49 5.16 6.48
N TYR A 79 -13.15 5.26 6.40
CA TYR A 79 -12.21 4.82 7.43
C TYR A 79 -11.56 6.00 8.14
N ASP A 80 -11.18 5.82 9.40
CA ASP A 80 -10.29 6.79 10.04
C ASP A 80 -8.90 6.70 9.40
N HIS A 81 -8.42 7.78 8.79
CA HIS A 81 -7.08 7.85 8.21
C HIS A 81 -5.95 7.45 9.19
N ARG A 82 -6.17 7.52 10.51
CA ARG A 82 -5.22 7.10 11.56
C ARG A 82 -5.10 5.59 11.70
N ASP A 83 -6.10 4.86 11.21
CA ASP A 83 -6.14 3.41 11.19
C ASP A 83 -5.79 2.86 9.81
N ILE A 84 -5.30 3.72 8.91
CA ILE A 84 -4.85 3.36 7.57
C ILE A 84 -3.35 3.65 7.44
N ALA A 85 -2.60 2.72 6.86
CA ALA A 85 -1.19 2.91 6.55
C ALA A 85 -0.77 2.17 5.27
N ILE A 86 0.42 2.51 4.76
CA ILE A 86 0.96 1.99 3.50
C ILE A 86 2.24 1.20 3.80
N ALA A 87 2.22 -0.10 3.49
CA ALA A 87 3.38 -0.98 3.53
C ALA A 87 4.10 -1.05 2.17
#